data_AF-A0A1I2G8T1-F1
#
_entry.id   AF-A0A1I2G8T1-F1
#
_cell.length_a   1.000
_cell.length_b   1.000
_cell.length_c   1.000
_cell.angle_alpha   90.00
_cell.angle_beta   90.00
_cell.angle_gamma   90.00
#
_symmetry.space_group_name_H-M   'P 1'
#
loop_
_entity.id
_entity.type
_entity.pdbx_description
1 polymer ?
#
loop_
_entity_poly.entity_id
_entity_poly.type
_entity_poly.pdbx_seq_one_letter_code
_entity_poly.pdbx_strand_id
1 'polypeptide(L)'
;MAAVTDSAALPEGGGLWDAHVHVFDGDAPAQAGHYRPAHCPLERIERQAAAHGVQHLVLVQPSVYGTDNTVLLDALAARPGRHRGVAVVDAQVSDAALDRMHALGVRGVRFNRVSPVGNGPAAFQALAPRLRERGWHVQWYAAPGHLAEIAALHAGAGVACVLDHLAGMHAALPGGDPAWGHLAALAGQGAWIKLSGWYRLGAQAPYAALHDAIRRVAALAPGRLVWGSDWPHTAFAADALPAYESVWQPVAEALSPHEAAAARRDAARLYA
;
A
#
# COMPACT_ATOMS: atom_id res chain seq x y z
N MET A 1 9.74 14.97 34.64
CA MET A 1 8.43 14.73 33.98
C MET A 1 8.31 15.67 32.79
N ALA A 2 8.98 15.35 31.69
CA ALA A 2 8.89 16.14 30.46
C ALA A 2 7.67 15.67 29.66
N ALA A 3 6.81 16.62 29.30
CA ALA A 3 5.59 16.40 28.55
C ALA A 3 5.92 15.80 27.18
N VAL A 4 5.36 14.62 26.90
CA VAL A 4 5.28 14.05 25.56
C VAL A 4 4.35 14.97 24.76
N THR A 5 4.94 15.66 23.78
CA THR A 5 4.20 16.53 22.87
C THR A 5 3.22 15.71 22.04
N ASP A 6 2.00 16.22 22.07
CA ASP A 6 0.80 15.83 21.34
C ASP A 6 1.08 15.34 19.92
N SER A 7 0.56 14.15 19.61
CA SER A 7 0.55 13.56 18.28
C SER A 7 -0.24 14.50 17.37
N ALA A 8 0.44 15.17 16.43
CA ALA A 8 -0.21 16.06 15.47
C ALA A 8 -1.31 15.31 14.70
N ALA A 9 -2.55 15.45 15.18
CA ALA A 9 -3.73 14.99 14.48
C ALA A 9 -3.79 15.70 13.13
N LEU A 10 -4.02 14.93 12.06
CA LEU A 10 -4.22 15.50 10.72
C LEU A 10 -5.44 16.43 10.78
N PRO A 11 -5.33 17.70 10.32
CA PRO A 11 -6.43 18.64 10.40
C PRO A 11 -7.67 18.12 9.66
N GLU A 12 -8.85 18.33 10.26
CA GLU A 12 -10.14 17.97 9.69
C GLU A 12 -10.29 18.54 8.27
N GLY A 13 -10.48 17.65 7.30
CA GLY A 13 -10.42 17.96 5.86
C GLY A 13 -9.28 17.27 5.10
N GLY A 14 -8.47 16.46 5.80
CA GLY A 14 -7.41 15.55 5.32
C GLY A 14 -7.24 15.52 3.80
N GLY A 15 -6.17 16.17 3.32
CA GLY A 15 -5.87 16.34 1.92
C GLY A 15 -5.85 15.03 1.12
N LEU A 16 -5.79 15.11 -0.20
CA LEU A 16 -5.76 13.91 -1.03
C LEU A 16 -4.45 13.13 -0.83
N TRP A 17 -4.58 11.81 -0.82
CA TRP A 17 -3.50 10.85 -0.62
C TRP A 17 -3.25 10.03 -1.87
N ASP A 18 -1.97 9.72 -2.08
CA ASP A 18 -1.52 8.57 -2.86
C ASP A 18 -1.04 7.49 -1.89
N ALA A 19 -1.82 6.42 -1.75
CA ALA A 19 -1.59 5.40 -0.75
C ALA A 19 -0.60 4.29 -1.17
N HIS A 20 0.08 4.42 -2.31
CA HIS A 20 1.10 3.45 -2.71
C HIS A 20 2.11 4.07 -3.69
N VAL A 21 3.26 4.52 -3.16
CA VAL A 21 4.41 4.96 -3.98
C VAL A 21 5.70 4.37 -3.43
N HIS A 22 6.73 4.29 -4.27
CA HIS A 22 8.07 3.87 -3.89
C HIS A 22 9.06 5.01 -4.15
N VAL A 23 9.98 5.24 -3.21
CA VAL A 23 11.15 6.11 -3.43
C VAL A 23 12.39 5.25 -3.65
N PHE A 24 13.26 5.68 -4.54
CA PHE A 24 14.48 4.96 -4.87
C PHE A 24 15.68 5.90 -4.88
N ASP A 25 16.75 5.44 -4.26
CA ASP A 25 18.08 5.98 -4.45
C ASP A 25 18.86 5.05 -5.41
N GLY A 26 19.44 5.63 -6.46
CA GLY A 26 20.20 4.91 -7.48
C GLY A 26 21.56 4.42 -7.00
N ASP A 27 22.06 5.01 -5.90
CA ASP A 27 23.33 4.63 -5.26
C ASP A 27 23.14 3.66 -4.09
N ALA A 28 21.90 3.51 -3.59
CA ALA A 28 21.59 2.53 -2.56
C ALA A 28 21.74 1.09 -3.09
N PRO A 29 22.30 0.17 -2.29
CA PRO A 29 22.51 -1.21 -2.71
C PRO A 29 21.17 -1.93 -2.89
N ALA A 30 20.97 -2.54 -4.05
CA ALA A 30 19.88 -3.49 -4.28
C ALA A 30 20.31 -4.90 -3.87
N GLN A 31 19.36 -5.72 -3.41
CA GLN A 31 19.58 -7.13 -3.12
C GLN A 31 20.05 -7.89 -4.36
N ALA A 32 20.94 -8.86 -4.17
CA ALA A 32 21.41 -9.71 -5.25
C ALA A 32 20.24 -10.42 -5.95
N GLY A 33 20.23 -10.42 -7.30
CA GLY A 33 19.16 -11.00 -8.09
C GLY A 33 17.95 -10.08 -8.34
N HIS A 34 17.93 -8.88 -7.75
CA HIS A 34 16.93 -7.85 -8.05
C HIS A 34 17.43 -6.86 -9.11
N TYR A 35 16.49 -6.15 -9.74
CA TYR A 35 16.82 -5.07 -10.67
C TYR A 35 17.44 -3.88 -9.92
N ARG A 36 18.30 -3.12 -10.62
CA ARG A 36 18.80 -1.84 -10.11
C ARG A 36 17.79 -0.74 -10.44
N PRO A 37 17.15 -0.10 -9.46
CA PRO A 37 16.17 0.95 -9.73
C PRO A 37 16.87 2.21 -10.26
N ALA A 38 16.17 2.96 -11.11
CA ALA A 38 16.57 4.33 -11.42
C ALA A 38 16.35 5.24 -10.20
N HIS A 39 17.18 6.27 -10.05
CA HIS A 39 17.02 7.25 -8.96
C HIS A 39 15.68 7.99 -9.09
N CYS A 40 14.81 7.81 -8.11
CA CYS A 40 13.43 8.30 -8.06
C CYS A 40 13.16 8.87 -6.65
N PRO A 41 13.64 10.09 -6.37
CA PRO A 41 13.63 10.67 -5.03
C PRO A 41 12.25 11.18 -4.64
N LEU A 42 12.06 11.43 -3.34
CA LEU A 42 10.80 11.93 -2.78
C LEU A 42 10.32 13.20 -3.47
N GLU A 43 11.22 14.15 -3.74
CA GLU A 43 10.90 15.44 -4.36
C GLU A 43 10.26 15.27 -5.75
N ARG A 44 10.62 14.20 -6.47
CA ARG A 44 10.08 13.92 -7.82
C ARG A 44 8.62 13.52 -7.73
N ILE A 45 8.27 12.60 -6.84
CA ILE A 45 6.88 12.19 -6.63
C ILE A 45 6.07 13.27 -5.93
N GLU A 46 6.63 14.03 -4.99
CA GLU A 46 5.95 15.18 -4.37
C GLU A 46 5.50 16.20 -5.43
N ARG A 47 6.38 16.55 -6.38
CA ARG A 47 6.06 17.48 -7.47
C ARG A 47 4.97 16.93 -8.39
N GLN A 48 5.06 15.66 -8.76
CA GLN A 48 4.08 15.01 -9.63
C GLN A 48 2.71 14.94 -8.94
N ALA A 49 2.66 14.47 -7.70
CA ALA A 49 1.44 14.37 -6.90
C ALA A 49 0.79 15.75 -6.66
N ALA A 50 1.59 16.77 -6.35
CA ALA A 50 1.10 18.13 -6.13
C ALA A 50 0.41 18.73 -7.37
N ALA A 51 0.89 18.42 -8.58
CA ALA A 51 0.25 18.84 -9.83
C ALA A 51 -1.18 18.27 -10.01
N HIS A 52 -1.52 17.22 -9.26
CA HIS A 52 -2.84 16.60 -9.22
C HIS A 52 -3.58 16.84 -7.90
N GLY A 53 -3.12 17.79 -7.08
CA GLY A 53 -3.74 18.16 -5.81
C GLY A 53 -3.60 17.10 -4.71
N VAL A 54 -2.64 16.18 -4.83
CA VAL A 54 -2.31 15.19 -3.80
C VAL A 54 -1.23 15.77 -2.87
N GLN A 55 -1.51 15.84 -1.56
CA GLN A 55 -0.61 16.43 -0.57
C GLN A 55 0.17 15.39 0.25
N HIS A 56 -0.37 14.18 0.36
CA HIS A 56 0.13 13.13 1.24
C HIS A 56 0.45 11.86 0.45
N LEU A 57 1.52 11.18 0.85
CA LEU A 57 2.03 9.97 0.22
C LEU A 57 2.16 8.87 1.28
N VAL A 58 1.90 7.64 0.87
CA VAL A 58 2.32 6.44 1.61
C VAL A 58 3.49 5.82 0.87
N LEU A 59 4.67 5.99 1.45
CA LEU A 59 5.91 5.44 0.96
C LEU A 59 5.98 3.95 1.36
N VAL A 60 6.00 3.08 0.37
CA VAL A 60 6.03 1.63 0.57
C VAL A 60 7.42 1.12 0.23
N GLN A 61 8.01 0.33 1.13
CA GLN A 61 9.31 -0.29 0.92
C GLN A 61 9.30 -1.16 -0.36
N PRO A 62 10.13 -0.86 -1.37
CA PRO A 62 10.24 -1.68 -2.56
C PRO A 62 11.05 -2.94 -2.29
N SER A 63 10.72 -4.04 -2.98
CA SER A 63 11.36 -5.35 -2.74
C SER A 63 12.87 -5.36 -3.02
N VAL A 64 13.37 -4.46 -3.87
CA VAL A 64 14.80 -4.42 -4.24
C VAL A 64 15.72 -4.11 -3.06
N TYR A 65 15.24 -3.45 -2.01
CA TYR A 65 16.02 -3.15 -0.81
C TYR A 65 15.78 -4.16 0.33
N GLY A 66 14.91 -5.15 0.14
CA GLY A 66 14.57 -6.14 1.17
C GLY A 66 14.12 -5.48 2.48
N THR A 67 14.77 -5.83 3.59
CA THR A 67 14.51 -5.31 4.93
C THR A 67 15.33 -4.06 5.28
N ASP A 68 16.18 -3.57 4.37
CA ASP A 68 16.87 -2.30 4.54
C ASP A 68 15.91 -1.15 4.18
N ASN A 69 15.31 -0.57 5.22
CA ASN A 69 14.34 0.51 5.07
C ASN A 69 15.00 1.90 5.06
N THR A 70 16.33 2.01 4.94
CA THR A 70 17.05 3.29 5.10
C THR A 70 16.51 4.38 4.16
N VAL A 71 16.38 4.08 2.87
CA VAL A 71 15.83 5.02 1.87
C VAL A 71 14.40 5.47 2.22
N LEU A 72 13.56 4.56 2.71
CA LEU A 72 12.20 4.85 3.16
C LEU A 72 12.21 5.78 4.39
N LEU A 73 13.02 5.45 5.39
CA LEU A 73 13.06 6.14 6.67
C LEU A 73 13.67 7.54 6.54
N ASP A 74 14.70 7.71 5.71
CA ASP A 74 15.30 9.01 5.41
C ASP A 74 14.32 9.92 4.69
N ALA A 75 13.56 9.38 3.73
CA ALA A 75 12.51 10.13 3.03
C ALA A 75 11.40 10.60 3.99
N LEU A 76 11.00 9.77 4.96
CA LEU A 76 10.03 10.15 6.00
C LEU A 76 10.61 11.22 6.95
N ALA A 77 11.86 11.06 7.37
CA ALA A 77 12.56 12.01 8.23
C ALA A 77 12.70 13.40 7.57
N ALA A 78 12.86 13.44 6.24
CA ALA A 78 12.94 14.67 5.47
C ALA A 78 11.61 15.45 5.39
N ARG A 79 10.47 14.83 5.71
CA ARG A 79 9.13 15.44 5.71
C ARG A 79 8.29 15.00 6.94
N PRO A 80 8.71 15.34 8.18
CA PRO A 80 8.07 14.82 9.38
C PRO A 80 6.56 15.07 9.42
N GLY A 81 5.79 14.03 9.69
CA GLY A 81 4.32 14.10 9.81
C GLY A 81 3.53 14.24 8.51
N ARG A 82 4.17 14.64 7.40
CA ARG A 82 3.49 14.87 6.10
C ARG A 82 3.10 13.56 5.41
N HIS A 83 3.95 12.54 5.51
CA HIS A 83 3.80 11.26 4.81
C HIS A 83 3.73 10.11 5.80
N ARG A 84 3.40 8.93 5.29
CA ARG A 84 3.35 7.68 6.07
C ARG A 84 4.16 6.60 5.38
N GLY A 85 4.62 5.63 6.15
CA GLY A 85 5.46 4.54 5.67
C GLY A 85 4.84 3.17 5.84
N VAL A 86 5.19 2.26 4.94
CA VAL A 86 5.01 0.82 5.12
C VAL A 86 6.34 0.12 4.88
N ALA A 87 6.90 -0.43 5.95
CA ALA A 87 8.23 -1.04 5.97
C ALA A 87 8.18 -2.51 5.57
N VAL A 88 9.34 -3.10 5.25
CA VAL A 88 9.52 -4.56 5.25
C VAL A 88 10.48 -4.88 6.40
N VAL A 89 10.07 -5.76 7.30
CA VAL A 89 10.88 -6.14 8.47
C VAL A 89 11.05 -7.64 8.53
N ASP A 90 12.16 -8.07 9.11
CA ASP A 90 12.37 -9.46 9.51
C ASP A 90 11.59 -9.80 10.79
N ALA A 91 11.30 -11.08 11.01
CA ALA A 91 10.58 -11.56 12.20
C ALA A 91 11.32 -11.27 13.52
N GLN A 92 12.65 -11.14 13.49
CA GLN A 92 13.52 -10.86 14.63
C GLN A 92 13.73 -9.35 14.87
N VAL A 93 13.05 -8.47 14.12
CA VAL A 93 13.11 -7.02 14.34
C VAL A 93 12.80 -6.70 15.81
N SER A 94 13.60 -5.82 16.43
CA SER A 94 13.38 -5.43 17.84
C SER A 94 12.22 -4.43 18.00
N ASP A 95 11.58 -4.41 19.16
CA ASP A 95 10.52 -3.43 19.45
C ASP A 95 11.03 -1.99 19.37
N ALA A 96 12.24 -1.75 19.86
CA ALA A 96 12.89 -0.46 19.73
C ALA A 96 13.06 -0.02 18.26
N ALA A 97 13.32 -0.95 17.33
CA ALA A 97 13.37 -0.62 15.91
C ALA A 97 11.97 -0.28 15.35
N LEU A 98 10.94 -1.03 15.73
CA LEU A 98 9.55 -0.74 15.36
C LEU A 98 9.09 0.62 15.91
N ASP A 99 9.47 0.97 17.13
CA ASP A 99 9.12 2.25 17.76
C ASP A 99 9.82 3.43 17.07
N ARG A 100 11.10 3.26 16.69
CA ARG A 100 11.81 4.25 15.87
C ARG A 100 11.12 4.46 14.52
N MET A 101 10.74 3.37 13.84
CA MET A 101 9.98 3.43 12.59
C MET A 101 8.62 4.12 12.79
N HIS A 102 7.93 3.85 13.91
CA HIS A 102 6.65 4.49 14.24
C HIS A 102 6.79 6.00 14.39
N ALA A 103 7.82 6.44 15.13
CA ALA A 103 8.12 7.85 15.35
C ALA A 103 8.42 8.60 14.04
N LEU A 104 9.03 7.91 13.06
CA LEU A 104 9.27 8.44 11.72
C LEU A 104 8.01 8.42 10.82
N GLY A 105 6.93 7.77 11.22
CA GLY A 105 5.66 7.76 10.49
C GLY A 105 5.31 6.45 9.79
N VAL A 106 6.03 5.35 10.06
CA VAL A 106 5.61 4.02 9.61
C VAL A 106 4.33 3.61 10.33
N ARG A 107 3.40 2.99 9.59
CA ARG A 107 2.08 2.53 10.07
C ARG A 107 1.73 1.11 9.64
N GLY A 108 2.66 0.39 9.03
CA GLY A 108 2.42 -0.98 8.64
C GLY A 108 3.67 -1.69 8.16
N VAL A 109 3.54 -2.99 7.98
CA VAL A 109 4.57 -3.85 7.38
C VAL A 109 4.02 -4.53 6.13
N ARG A 110 4.87 -4.70 5.13
CA ARG A 110 4.50 -5.35 3.86
C ARG A 110 4.93 -6.81 3.81
N PHE A 111 3.98 -7.64 3.43
CA PHE A 111 4.15 -9.04 3.10
C PHE A 111 3.91 -9.20 1.60
N ASN A 112 4.96 -9.57 0.86
CA ASN A 112 4.87 -9.74 -0.58
C ASN A 112 4.88 -11.22 -0.94
N ARG A 113 3.77 -11.75 -1.45
CA ARG A 113 3.61 -13.14 -1.90
C ARG A 113 3.84 -13.32 -3.40
N VAL A 114 3.91 -12.23 -4.16
CA VAL A 114 4.15 -12.24 -5.63
C VAL A 114 5.65 -12.10 -5.94
N SER A 115 6.38 -11.31 -5.16
CA SER A 115 7.84 -11.19 -5.20
C SER A 115 8.40 -11.29 -3.79
N PRO A 116 8.50 -12.51 -3.23
CA PRO A 116 8.86 -12.72 -1.84
C PRO A 116 10.26 -12.22 -1.49
N VAL A 117 10.34 -11.54 -0.34
CA VAL A 117 11.61 -11.06 0.25
C VAL A 117 11.81 -11.59 1.68
N GLY A 118 11.20 -12.74 2.00
CA GLY A 118 11.39 -13.45 3.27
C GLY A 118 10.20 -13.51 4.23
N ASN A 119 9.06 -12.89 3.90
CA ASN A 119 7.89 -12.83 4.79
C ASN A 119 6.84 -13.91 4.48
N GLY A 120 6.49 -14.72 5.48
CA GLY A 120 5.52 -15.83 5.39
C GLY A 120 4.67 -15.99 6.65
N PRO A 121 3.85 -17.06 6.76
CA PRO A 121 2.89 -17.25 7.86
C PRO A 121 3.51 -17.19 9.26
N ALA A 122 4.70 -17.77 9.45
CA ALA A 122 5.41 -17.73 10.73
C ALA A 122 5.80 -16.30 11.13
N ALA A 123 6.27 -15.50 10.17
CA ALA A 123 6.57 -14.08 10.40
C ALA A 123 5.30 -13.28 10.74
N PHE A 124 4.17 -13.59 10.10
CA PHE A 124 2.89 -12.98 10.45
C PHE A 124 2.51 -13.25 11.90
N GLN A 125 2.56 -14.52 12.33
CA GLN A 125 2.22 -14.90 13.70
C GLN A 125 3.12 -14.22 14.74
N ALA A 126 4.41 -14.09 14.45
CA ALA A 126 5.37 -13.42 15.33
C ALA A 126 5.14 -11.90 15.41
N LEU A 127 4.79 -11.26 14.28
CA LEU A 127 4.69 -9.81 14.20
C LEU A 127 3.29 -9.28 14.58
N ALA A 128 2.21 -10.01 14.29
CA ALA A 128 0.84 -9.50 14.43
C ALA A 128 0.51 -8.90 15.81
N PRO A 129 0.87 -9.51 16.96
CA PRO A 129 0.61 -8.90 18.26
C PRO A 129 1.32 -7.55 18.45
N ARG A 130 2.58 -7.47 18.02
CA ARG A 130 3.45 -6.29 18.14
C ARG A 130 3.01 -5.16 17.22
N LEU A 131 2.47 -5.51 16.05
CA LEU A 131 1.86 -4.56 15.12
C LEU A 131 0.55 -4.01 15.66
N ARG A 132 -0.30 -4.89 16.21
CA ARG A 132 -1.59 -4.50 16.82
C ARG A 132 -1.41 -3.51 17.97
N GLU A 133 -0.43 -3.72 18.84
CA GLU A 133 -0.11 -2.79 19.95
C GLU A 133 0.25 -1.38 19.47
N ARG A 134 0.78 -1.25 18.25
CA ARG A 134 1.14 0.03 17.63
C ARG A 134 0.05 0.62 16.74
N GLY A 135 -1.10 -0.06 16.62
CA GLY A 135 -2.14 0.29 15.66
C GLY A 135 -1.71 0.12 14.20
N TRP A 136 -0.68 -0.68 13.93
CA TRP A 136 -0.19 -0.91 12.57
C TRP A 136 -1.03 -1.95 11.81
N HIS A 137 -0.91 -1.94 10.49
CA HIS A 137 -1.51 -2.93 9.60
C HIS A 137 -0.47 -3.87 8.96
N VAL A 138 -0.97 -4.99 8.43
CA VAL A 138 -0.23 -5.84 7.50
C VAL A 138 -0.74 -5.57 6.08
N GLN A 139 0.17 -5.18 5.20
CA GLN A 139 -0.09 -4.94 3.78
C GLN A 139 0.35 -6.15 2.95
N TRP A 140 -0.55 -6.68 2.13
CA TRP A 140 -0.32 -7.86 1.32
C TRP A 140 -0.27 -7.52 -0.16
N TYR A 141 0.83 -7.84 -0.81
CA TYR A 141 0.84 -8.00 -2.27
C TYR A 141 0.66 -9.47 -2.60
N ALA A 142 -0.53 -9.82 -3.13
CA ALA A 142 -0.96 -11.19 -3.30
C ALA A 142 -1.81 -11.39 -4.57
N ALA A 143 -1.65 -12.55 -5.20
CA ALA A 143 -2.57 -13.07 -6.21
C ALA A 143 -3.86 -13.64 -5.58
N PRO A 144 -4.97 -13.80 -6.35
CA PRO A 144 -6.25 -14.31 -5.88
C PRO A 144 -6.16 -15.63 -5.07
N GLY A 145 -5.30 -16.55 -5.51
CA GLY A 145 -5.12 -17.86 -4.87
C GLY A 145 -4.56 -17.81 -3.43
N HIS A 146 -3.99 -16.69 -3.00
CA HIS A 146 -3.48 -16.53 -1.63
C HIS A 146 -4.54 -16.03 -0.64
N LEU A 147 -5.69 -15.53 -1.13
CA LEU A 147 -6.66 -14.85 -0.27
C LEU A 147 -7.26 -15.77 0.80
N ALA A 148 -7.38 -17.07 0.53
CA ALA A 148 -7.83 -18.05 1.52
C ALA A 148 -6.88 -18.14 2.73
N GLU A 149 -5.57 -18.21 2.47
CA GLU A 149 -4.54 -18.24 3.53
C GLU A 149 -4.52 -16.91 4.30
N ILE A 150 -4.59 -15.78 3.60
CA ILE A 150 -4.61 -14.45 4.24
C ILE A 150 -5.85 -14.28 5.12
N ALA A 151 -7.02 -14.74 4.66
CA ALA A 151 -8.25 -14.74 5.45
C ALA A 151 -8.13 -15.58 6.73
N ALA A 152 -7.47 -16.73 6.64
CA ALA A 152 -7.21 -17.59 7.80
C ALA A 152 -6.21 -16.96 8.78
N LEU A 153 -5.17 -16.29 8.28
CA LEU A 153 -4.19 -15.59 9.12
C LEU A 153 -4.82 -14.43 9.89
N HIS A 154 -5.69 -13.64 9.25
CA HIS A 154 -6.33 -12.48 9.89
C HIS A 154 -7.51 -12.84 10.80
N ALA A 155 -8.06 -14.05 10.68
CA ALA A 155 -9.14 -14.52 11.54
C ALA A 155 -8.72 -14.51 13.02
N GLY A 156 -9.26 -13.56 13.79
CA GLY A 156 -8.97 -13.42 15.22
C GLY A 156 -7.61 -12.79 15.57
N ALA A 157 -6.77 -12.42 14.59
CA ALA A 157 -5.45 -11.84 14.84
C ALA A 157 -5.52 -10.40 15.39
N GLY A 158 -6.63 -9.69 15.12
CA GLY A 158 -6.86 -8.32 15.58
C GLY A 158 -5.94 -7.26 14.95
N VAL A 159 -5.13 -7.63 13.96
CA VAL A 159 -4.30 -6.71 13.17
C VAL A 159 -5.00 -6.40 11.84
N ALA A 160 -5.01 -5.13 11.45
CA ALA A 160 -5.66 -4.69 10.23
C ALA A 160 -5.00 -5.30 8.97
N CYS A 161 -5.82 -5.68 7.99
CA CYS A 161 -5.39 -6.18 6.70
C CYS A 161 -5.50 -5.08 5.64
N VAL A 162 -4.48 -4.90 4.81
CA VAL A 162 -4.52 -4.07 3.60
C VAL A 162 -4.11 -4.95 2.42
N LEU A 163 -4.93 -4.99 1.38
CA LEU A 163 -4.67 -5.77 0.16
C LEU A 163 -4.23 -4.84 -0.96
N ASP A 164 -3.01 -5.01 -1.48
CA ASP A 164 -2.48 -4.23 -2.59
C ASP A 164 -3.22 -4.58 -3.90
N HIS A 165 -3.23 -3.61 -4.82
CA HIS A 165 -3.57 -3.77 -6.23
C HIS A 165 -4.83 -4.60 -6.50
N LEU A 166 -5.99 -4.08 -6.06
CA LEU A 166 -7.30 -4.71 -6.21
C LEU A 166 -7.37 -6.12 -5.60
N ALA A 167 -6.55 -6.40 -4.58
CA ALA A 167 -6.39 -7.73 -3.98
C ALA A 167 -5.99 -8.83 -5.00
N GLY A 168 -5.33 -8.43 -6.09
CA GLY A 168 -4.99 -9.33 -7.20
C GLY A 168 -6.17 -9.67 -8.12
N MET A 169 -7.37 -9.14 -7.89
CA MET A 169 -8.52 -9.36 -8.78
C MET A 169 -8.21 -8.74 -10.14
N HIS A 170 -8.53 -9.45 -11.23
CA HIS A 170 -8.22 -9.01 -12.59
C HIS A 170 -9.32 -9.38 -13.58
N ALA A 171 -9.29 -8.77 -14.77
CA ALA A 171 -10.33 -8.94 -15.79
C ALA A 171 -10.51 -10.39 -16.26
N ALA A 172 -9.42 -11.18 -16.30
CA ALA A 172 -9.48 -12.60 -16.68
C ALA A 172 -9.98 -13.54 -15.57
N LEU A 173 -10.28 -13.04 -14.36
CA LEU A 173 -10.71 -13.87 -13.24
C LEU A 173 -12.21 -14.17 -13.38
N PRO A 174 -12.63 -15.45 -13.45
CA PRO A 174 -14.04 -15.78 -13.62
C PRO A 174 -14.93 -15.22 -12.50
N GLY A 175 -16.16 -14.84 -12.83
CA GLY A 175 -17.10 -14.28 -11.85
C GLY A 175 -17.41 -15.25 -10.69
N GLY A 176 -17.40 -16.56 -10.96
CA GLY A 176 -17.60 -17.64 -9.99
C GLY A 176 -16.32 -18.15 -9.32
N ASP A 177 -15.18 -17.49 -9.52
CA ASP A 177 -13.93 -17.89 -8.86
C ASP A 177 -14.04 -17.78 -7.33
N PRO A 178 -13.58 -18.78 -6.55
CA PRO A 178 -13.66 -18.77 -5.09
C PRO A 178 -12.91 -17.60 -4.43
N ALA A 179 -11.93 -16.99 -5.11
CA ALA A 179 -11.21 -15.84 -4.59
C ALA A 179 -12.11 -14.65 -4.25
N TRP A 180 -13.24 -14.49 -4.95
CA TRP A 180 -14.25 -13.47 -4.59
C TRP A 180 -14.89 -13.73 -3.23
N GLY A 181 -15.12 -15.00 -2.89
CA GLY A 181 -15.63 -15.38 -1.57
C GLY A 181 -14.60 -15.15 -0.47
N HIS A 182 -13.32 -15.45 -0.74
CA HIS A 182 -12.22 -15.14 0.19
C HIS A 182 -12.02 -13.64 0.39
N LEU A 183 -12.15 -12.85 -0.67
CA LEU A 183 -12.12 -11.39 -0.59
C LEU A 183 -13.31 -10.86 0.23
N ALA A 184 -14.51 -11.39 0.03
CA ALA A 184 -15.67 -11.03 0.83
C ALA A 184 -15.47 -11.35 2.32
N ALA A 185 -14.88 -12.50 2.65
CA ALA A 185 -14.54 -12.86 4.03
C ALA A 185 -13.53 -11.87 4.64
N LEU A 186 -12.48 -11.51 3.90
CA LEU A 186 -11.50 -10.50 4.32
C LEU A 186 -12.15 -9.12 4.51
N ALA A 187 -13.01 -8.70 3.59
CA ALA A 187 -13.76 -7.45 3.72
C ALA A 187 -14.68 -7.45 4.95
N GLY A 188 -15.34 -8.58 5.23
CA GLY A 188 -16.13 -8.79 6.46
C GLY A 188 -15.29 -8.74 7.74
N GLN A 189 -14.00 -9.07 7.67
CA GLN A 189 -13.02 -8.87 8.75
C GLN A 189 -12.49 -7.42 8.82
N GLY A 190 -12.94 -6.53 7.95
CA GLY A 190 -12.54 -5.12 7.93
C GLY A 190 -11.27 -4.83 7.12
N ALA A 191 -10.89 -5.70 6.19
CA ALA A 191 -9.77 -5.46 5.29
C ALA A 191 -9.96 -4.18 4.45
N TRP A 192 -8.87 -3.48 4.23
CA TRP A 192 -8.77 -2.38 3.29
C TRP A 192 -8.23 -2.87 1.95
N ILE A 193 -8.64 -2.24 0.85
CA ILE A 193 -8.22 -2.63 -0.49
C ILE A 193 -7.66 -1.41 -1.22
N LYS A 194 -6.44 -1.56 -1.76
CA LYS A 194 -5.83 -0.52 -2.58
C LYS A 194 -6.30 -0.63 -4.02
N LEU A 195 -6.84 0.46 -4.53
CA LEU A 195 -7.17 0.68 -5.93
C LEU A 195 -5.92 1.20 -6.64
N SER A 196 -5.05 0.30 -7.12
CA SER A 196 -3.75 0.66 -7.69
C SER A 196 -3.17 -0.44 -8.61
N GLY A 197 -2.08 -0.13 -9.31
CA GLY A 197 -1.24 -1.15 -9.96
C GLY A 197 -1.92 -1.92 -11.11
N TRP A 198 -2.79 -1.28 -11.88
CA TRP A 198 -3.63 -1.90 -12.92
C TRP A 198 -2.86 -2.78 -13.92
N TYR A 199 -1.70 -2.31 -14.37
CA TYR A 199 -0.82 -3.04 -15.28
C TYR A 199 -0.23 -4.32 -14.65
N ARG A 200 -0.13 -4.40 -13.32
CA ARG A 200 0.28 -5.62 -12.61
C ARG A 200 -0.80 -6.70 -12.63
N LEU A 201 -2.03 -6.32 -12.98
CA LEU A 201 -3.20 -7.18 -13.09
C LEU A 201 -3.46 -7.63 -14.55
N GLY A 202 -2.47 -7.43 -15.43
CA GLY A 202 -2.58 -7.77 -16.86
C GLY A 202 -3.49 -6.84 -17.66
N ALA A 203 -3.94 -5.71 -17.08
CA ALA A 203 -4.73 -4.72 -17.79
C ALA A 203 -3.83 -3.75 -18.56
N GLN A 204 -4.33 -3.26 -19.70
CA GLN A 204 -3.65 -2.25 -20.52
C GLN A 204 -4.41 -0.93 -20.45
N ALA A 205 -3.70 0.20 -20.52
CA ALA A 205 -4.31 1.53 -20.54
C ALA A 205 -5.33 1.62 -21.71
N PRO A 206 -6.52 2.23 -21.52
CA PRO A 206 -6.97 3.02 -20.36
C PRO A 206 -7.51 2.19 -19.17
N TYR A 207 -7.24 0.89 -19.11
CA TYR A 207 -7.58 -0.05 -18.03
C TYR A 207 -9.09 -0.28 -17.81
N ALA A 208 -9.92 0.06 -18.81
CA ALA A 208 -11.37 -0.12 -18.77
C ALA A 208 -11.81 -1.57 -18.48
N ALA A 209 -10.98 -2.55 -18.84
CA ALA A 209 -11.21 -3.97 -18.54
C ALA A 209 -11.33 -4.27 -17.03
N LEU A 210 -10.86 -3.39 -16.15
CA LEU A 210 -10.96 -3.55 -14.70
C LEU A 210 -12.23 -2.93 -14.09
N HIS A 211 -13.04 -2.18 -14.84
CA HIS A 211 -14.18 -1.44 -14.26
C HIS A 211 -15.17 -2.34 -13.51
N ASP A 212 -15.49 -3.51 -14.05
CA ASP A 212 -16.38 -4.46 -13.38
C ASP A 212 -15.76 -5.02 -12.09
N ALA A 213 -14.46 -5.33 -12.12
CA ALA A 213 -13.74 -5.79 -10.94
C ALA A 213 -13.66 -4.68 -9.87
N ILE A 214 -13.38 -3.43 -10.26
CA ILE A 214 -13.35 -2.27 -9.36
C ILE A 214 -14.72 -2.07 -8.70
N ARG A 215 -15.82 -2.08 -9.47
CA ARG A 215 -17.18 -1.97 -8.94
C ARG A 215 -17.51 -3.10 -7.96
N ARG A 216 -17.16 -4.34 -8.30
CA ARG A 216 -17.39 -5.50 -7.44
C ARG A 216 -16.60 -5.41 -6.13
N VAL A 217 -15.33 -5.02 -6.20
CA VAL A 217 -14.49 -4.81 -5.01
C VAL A 217 -15.04 -3.70 -4.13
N ALA A 218 -15.48 -2.58 -4.72
CA ALA A 218 -16.06 -1.48 -3.98
C ALA A 218 -17.35 -1.87 -3.24
N ALA A 219 -18.19 -2.69 -3.87
CA ALA A 219 -19.38 -3.25 -3.24
C ALA A 219 -19.07 -4.19 -2.07
N LEU A 220 -17.92 -4.90 -2.09
CA LEU A 220 -17.50 -5.78 -1.00
C LEU A 220 -16.90 -5.04 0.20
N ALA A 221 -16.18 -3.93 -0.04
CA ALA A 221 -15.44 -3.20 0.99
C ALA A 221 -15.82 -1.70 1.06
N PRO A 222 -17.12 -1.37 1.26
CA PRO A 222 -17.58 0.02 1.30
C PRO A 222 -16.87 0.81 2.42
N GLY A 223 -16.34 1.99 2.09
CA GLY A 223 -15.65 2.86 3.05
C GLY A 223 -14.29 2.32 3.55
N ARG A 224 -13.73 1.32 2.86
CA ARG A 224 -12.39 0.75 3.13
C ARG A 224 -11.54 0.61 1.85
N LEU A 225 -11.71 1.55 0.94
CA LEU A 225 -10.91 1.64 -0.28
C LEU A 225 -9.93 2.79 -0.15
N VAL A 226 -8.71 2.59 -0.64
CA VAL A 226 -7.73 3.68 -0.80
C VAL A 226 -7.11 3.60 -2.19
N TRP A 227 -6.86 4.74 -2.83
CA TRP A 227 -6.18 4.77 -4.14
C TRP A 227 -4.67 4.95 -3.98
N GLY A 228 -3.89 4.38 -4.91
CA GLY A 228 -2.47 4.68 -5.04
C GLY A 228 -1.99 4.58 -6.48
N SER A 229 -0.99 5.37 -6.86
CA SER A 229 -0.48 5.40 -8.24
C SER A 229 0.40 4.20 -8.56
N ASP A 230 1.04 3.60 -7.55
CA ASP A 230 2.14 2.63 -7.72
C ASP A 230 3.36 3.24 -8.44
N TRP A 231 3.54 4.57 -8.33
CA TRP A 231 4.72 5.26 -8.81
C TRP A 231 5.99 4.66 -8.19
N PRO A 232 7.10 4.52 -8.94
CA PRO A 232 7.37 5.01 -10.29
C PRO A 232 7.06 3.98 -11.39
N HIS A 233 6.12 3.06 -11.17
CA HIS A 233 5.69 2.09 -12.18
C HIS A 233 6.82 1.16 -12.66
N THR A 234 7.46 0.47 -11.73
CA THR A 234 8.66 -0.37 -11.97
C THR A 234 8.49 -1.53 -12.98
N ALA A 235 7.28 -1.75 -13.49
CA ALA A 235 7.01 -2.68 -14.59
C ALA A 235 7.29 -2.08 -15.98
N PHE A 236 7.59 -0.78 -16.07
CA PHE A 236 7.83 -0.06 -17.31
C PHE A 236 9.28 0.42 -17.41
N ALA A 237 9.75 0.57 -18.65
CA ALA A 237 10.95 1.34 -18.94
C ALA A 237 10.74 2.83 -18.61
N ALA A 238 11.83 3.55 -18.33
CA ALA A 238 11.79 4.93 -17.86
C ALA A 238 11.15 5.93 -18.85
N ASP A 239 11.14 5.60 -20.14
CA ASP A 239 10.55 6.37 -21.24
C ASP A 239 9.12 5.92 -21.60
N ALA A 240 8.60 4.89 -20.93
CA ALA A 240 7.28 4.30 -21.18
C ALA A 240 6.35 4.36 -19.96
N LEU A 241 6.63 5.27 -19.01
CA LEU A 241 5.86 5.39 -17.78
C LEU A 241 4.44 5.88 -18.05
N PRO A 242 3.41 5.29 -17.41
CA PRO A 242 2.06 5.82 -17.48
C PRO A 242 1.98 7.21 -16.84
N ALA A 243 1.11 8.07 -17.36
CA ALA A 243 0.80 9.35 -16.75
C ALA A 243 0.12 9.14 -15.38
N TYR A 244 0.32 10.06 -14.43
CA TYR A 244 -0.28 9.97 -13.09
C TYR A 244 -1.81 9.89 -13.14
N GLU A 245 -2.41 10.68 -14.03
CA GLU A 245 -3.85 10.70 -14.30
C GLU A 245 -4.37 9.36 -14.80
N SER A 246 -3.63 8.67 -15.68
CA SER A 246 -4.14 7.45 -16.33
C SER A 246 -4.29 6.29 -15.36
N VAL A 247 -3.59 6.31 -14.23
CA VAL A 247 -3.76 5.33 -13.14
C VAL A 247 -4.81 5.77 -12.10
N TRP A 248 -5.28 7.02 -12.15
CA TRP A 248 -6.44 7.48 -11.38
C TRP A 248 -7.76 7.26 -12.12
N GLN A 249 -7.77 7.49 -13.44
CA GLN A 249 -8.95 7.47 -14.30
C GLN A 249 -9.86 6.23 -14.13
N PRO A 250 -9.35 4.98 -14.02
CA PRO A 250 -10.22 3.81 -13.87
C PRO A 250 -11.07 3.83 -12.60
N VAL A 251 -10.59 4.45 -11.52
CA VAL A 251 -11.36 4.62 -10.29
C VAL A 251 -12.45 5.66 -10.48
N ALA A 252 -12.12 6.78 -11.13
CA ALA A 252 -13.07 7.85 -11.40
C ALA A 252 -14.20 7.43 -12.36
N GLU A 253 -13.90 6.54 -13.30
CA GLU A 253 -14.88 6.03 -14.27
C GLU A 253 -15.71 4.86 -13.74
N ALA A 254 -15.13 3.99 -12.91
CA ALA A 254 -15.83 2.81 -12.39
C ALA A 254 -16.71 3.10 -11.17
N LEU A 255 -16.34 4.06 -10.32
CA LEU A 255 -17.03 4.34 -9.05
C LEU A 255 -17.88 5.61 -9.12
N SER A 256 -18.81 5.76 -8.17
CA SER A 256 -19.51 7.03 -8.03
C SER A 256 -18.52 8.15 -7.65
N PRO A 257 -18.82 9.43 -7.98
CA PRO A 257 -17.96 10.56 -7.59
C PRO A 257 -17.67 10.62 -6.09
N HIS A 258 -18.64 10.20 -5.26
CA HIS A 258 -18.47 10.12 -3.81
C HIS A 258 -17.45 9.05 -3.40
N GLU A 259 -17.58 7.82 -3.90
CA GLU A 259 -16.66 6.72 -3.59
C GLU A 259 -15.24 7.00 -4.11
N ALA A 260 -15.12 7.52 -5.33
CA ALA A 260 -13.84 7.90 -5.90
C ALA A 260 -13.16 8.99 -5.04
N ALA A 261 -13.90 10.03 -4.64
CA ALA A 261 -13.36 11.06 -3.76
C ALA A 261 -12.98 10.52 -2.38
N ALA A 262 -13.76 9.58 -1.83
CA ALA A 262 -13.44 8.91 -0.57
C ALA A 262 -12.14 8.08 -0.66
N ALA A 263 -11.92 7.35 -1.75
CA ALA A 263 -10.72 6.52 -1.94
C ALA A 263 -9.41 7.33 -1.88
N ARG A 264 -9.42 8.63 -2.19
CA ARG A 264 -8.24 9.51 -2.04
C ARG A 264 -8.16 10.21 -0.69
N ARG A 265 -9.17 10.15 0.17
CA ARG A 265 -9.17 10.78 1.51
C ARG A 265 -9.07 9.76 2.65
N ASP A 266 -9.66 8.59 2.48
CA ASP A 266 -9.78 7.57 3.53
C ASP A 266 -8.43 6.97 3.95
N ALA A 267 -7.37 7.19 3.17
CA ALA A 267 -6.01 6.89 3.60
C ALA A 267 -5.65 7.60 4.92
N ALA A 268 -6.17 8.81 5.18
CA ALA A 268 -5.97 9.47 6.47
C ALA A 268 -6.48 8.64 7.66
N ARG A 269 -7.58 7.86 7.48
CA ARG A 269 -8.11 6.95 8.50
C ARG A 269 -7.26 5.69 8.64
N LEU A 270 -6.79 5.12 7.53
CA LEU A 270 -5.99 3.89 7.54
C LEU A 270 -4.57 4.13 8.10
N TYR A 271 -3.98 5.29 7.82
CA TYR A 271 -2.59 5.59 8.15
C TYR A 271 -2.43 6.69 9.23
N ALA A 272 -3.46 6.95 10.04
CA ALA A 272 -3.39 7.90 11.15
C ALA A 272 -2.19 7.60 12.07
#